data_AF-A0A9E5RH66-F1
#
_entry.id   AF-A0A9E5RH66-F1
#
_cell.length_a   1.000
_cell.length_b   1.000
_cell.length_c   1.000
_cell.angle_alpha   90.00
_cell.angle_beta   90.00
_cell.angle_gamma   90.00
#
_symmetry.space_group_name_H-M   'P 1'
#
loop_
_entity.id
_entity.type
_entity.pdbx_description
1 polymer ?
#
loop_
_entity_poly.entity_id
_entity_poly.type
_entity_poly.pdbx_seq_one_letter_code
_entity_poly.pdbx_strand_id
1 'polypeptide(L)'
;EIIESVELLKHLGVAYVLLHCNSTYPAPFKDVNLNYLKRLREIGNCPVGYSGHERGIYVAIAAVAKGAKLIEKHITLDKSMEGNDHKVSLLREEFEQMVQGIRQVEQALGSDSERKPSQGELMNRTTLAKSLVITCDLEPGQTITSPMIAVKSPGRGLQPNRKADLIGQRAKRSMQAGDFFFPSDLEREQVQARHYKFNRPWGVPVRYHDFKSILAKSNPDFLEFHLSYKDMDQEIHPYFDQEYDLGLVVHSPDFFAGDHLLNLCDRHEEKRQRSVRELQRVVDMARSLQPFFRKAQRPLIVASLGGFTKDAPLHPSERSQLYGLIAKSLSELDTAGVEILPQTLPPFPWYFGGQLYLNLFVDPQDTADFCCQYGYRLCLDISHSKLACNHRKASFKAFIHQVGPYTAHLHIADAVGVDGEGLQIGEGDIDFLALASDLVEVAPQASFIPEIWQGHKNSGEGFWIALERLEPLMRDEE
;
A
#
# COMPACT_ATOMS: atom_id res chain seq x y z
N GLU A 1 6.99 -50.03 -17.44
CA GLU A 1 6.84 -48.84 -18.32
C GLU A 1 7.36 -47.54 -17.70
N ILE A 2 6.62 -46.81 -16.84
CA ILE A 2 7.06 -45.47 -16.36
C ILE A 2 8.41 -45.55 -15.61
N ILE A 3 8.53 -46.49 -14.67
CA ILE A 3 9.75 -46.67 -13.86
C ILE A 3 10.95 -47.00 -14.76
N GLU A 4 10.81 -47.97 -15.66
CA GLU A 4 11.87 -48.39 -16.60
C GLU A 4 12.30 -47.24 -17.53
N SER A 5 11.35 -46.42 -18.00
CA SER A 5 11.65 -45.26 -18.84
C SER A 5 12.45 -44.20 -18.07
N VAL A 6 12.08 -43.95 -16.81
CA VAL A 6 12.80 -43.06 -15.90
C VAL A 6 14.21 -43.58 -15.63
N GLU A 7 14.37 -44.88 -15.38
CA GLU A 7 15.68 -45.51 -15.14
C GLU A 7 16.60 -45.36 -16.36
N LEU A 8 16.08 -45.59 -17.56
CA LEU A 8 16.82 -45.39 -18.81
C LEU A 8 17.27 -43.93 -18.98
N LEU A 9 16.36 -42.98 -18.82
CA LEU A 9 16.68 -41.55 -18.97
C LEU A 9 17.71 -41.07 -17.94
N LYS A 10 17.59 -41.56 -16.68
CA LYS A 10 18.60 -41.32 -15.64
C LYS A 10 19.95 -41.92 -15.99
N HIS A 11 19.98 -43.15 -16.50
CA HIS A 11 21.22 -43.81 -16.93
C HIS A 11 21.94 -43.05 -18.04
N LEU A 12 21.18 -42.48 -18.99
CA LEU A 12 21.72 -41.68 -20.08
C LEU A 12 22.08 -40.24 -19.68
N GLY A 13 21.76 -39.81 -18.45
CA GLY A 13 22.03 -38.46 -17.97
C GLY A 13 21.21 -37.36 -18.66
N VAL A 14 20.05 -37.70 -19.22
CA VAL A 14 19.20 -36.76 -19.96
C VAL A 14 18.23 -36.06 -18.99
N ALA A 15 18.03 -34.75 -19.16
CA ALA A 15 17.01 -34.01 -18.41
C ALA A 15 15.61 -34.31 -18.96
N TYR A 16 14.64 -34.56 -18.08
CA TYR A 16 13.25 -34.86 -18.48
C TYR A 16 12.23 -34.31 -17.49
N VAL A 17 10.98 -34.21 -17.96
CA VAL A 17 9.79 -33.87 -17.18
C VAL A 17 8.74 -34.94 -17.47
N LEU A 18 8.04 -35.42 -16.44
CA LEU A 18 6.94 -36.38 -16.63
C LEU A 18 5.61 -35.65 -16.73
N LEU A 19 4.89 -35.83 -17.83
CA LEU A 19 3.55 -35.28 -18.00
C LEU A 19 2.49 -36.30 -17.61
N HIS A 20 1.60 -35.90 -16.70
CA HIS A 20 0.39 -36.67 -16.43
C HIS A 20 -0.60 -36.47 -17.57
N CYS A 21 -0.97 -37.58 -18.23
CA CYS A 21 -1.81 -37.57 -19.42
C CYS A 21 -2.84 -38.71 -19.34
N ASN A 22 -4.09 -38.40 -19.71
CA ASN A 22 -5.10 -39.42 -19.98
C ASN A 22 -5.40 -39.42 -21.48
N SER A 23 -5.14 -40.53 -22.16
CA SER A 23 -5.29 -40.69 -23.61
C SER A 23 -6.76 -40.92 -24.05
N THR A 24 -7.70 -40.18 -23.46
CA THR A 24 -9.12 -40.19 -23.82
C THR A 24 -9.50 -38.81 -24.36
N TYR A 25 -10.25 -38.75 -25.46
CA TYR A 25 -10.55 -37.51 -26.19
C TYR A 25 -12.07 -37.33 -26.39
N PRO A 26 -12.79 -36.63 -25.50
CA PRO A 26 -12.31 -35.97 -24.28
C PRO A 26 -12.20 -36.88 -23.06
N ALA A 27 -11.20 -36.64 -22.22
CA ALA A 27 -11.09 -37.31 -20.92
C ALA A 27 -12.20 -36.83 -19.98
N PRO A 28 -13.04 -37.72 -19.44
CA PRO A 28 -14.05 -37.32 -18.45
C PRO A 28 -13.34 -36.94 -17.13
N PHE A 29 -13.84 -35.90 -16.47
CA PHE A 29 -13.15 -35.32 -15.30
C PHE A 29 -12.86 -36.33 -14.17
N LYS A 30 -13.76 -37.30 -13.95
CA LYS A 30 -13.59 -38.37 -12.96
C LYS A 30 -12.36 -39.26 -13.21
N ASP A 31 -11.91 -39.38 -14.45
CA ASP A 31 -10.83 -40.28 -14.86
C ASP A 31 -9.49 -39.54 -15.00
N VAL A 32 -9.46 -38.22 -14.77
CA VAL A 32 -8.22 -37.43 -14.85
C VAL A 32 -7.25 -37.81 -13.74
N ASN A 33 -7.69 -37.92 -12.48
CA ASN A 33 -6.83 -38.23 -11.33
C ASN A 33 -5.58 -37.32 -11.18
N LEU A 34 -5.78 -36.01 -11.00
CA LEU A 34 -4.67 -35.04 -10.80
C LEU A 34 -3.75 -35.36 -9.61
N ASN A 35 -4.22 -36.12 -8.61
CA ASN A 35 -3.38 -36.52 -7.48
C ASN A 35 -2.21 -37.42 -7.90
N TYR A 36 -2.28 -38.06 -9.07
CA TYR A 36 -1.19 -38.87 -9.63
C TYR A 36 0.07 -38.05 -9.96
N LEU A 37 -0.04 -36.73 -10.14
CA LEU A 37 1.11 -35.83 -10.27
C LEU A 37 2.09 -35.95 -9.09
N LYS A 38 1.57 -36.13 -7.87
CA LYS A 38 2.41 -36.38 -6.68
C LYS A 38 3.21 -37.67 -6.85
N ARG A 39 2.55 -38.73 -7.34
CA ARG A 39 3.18 -40.04 -7.54
C ARG A 39 4.23 -40.00 -8.65
N LEU A 40 3.95 -39.31 -9.76
CA LEU A 40 4.93 -39.09 -10.83
C LEU A 40 6.17 -38.36 -10.34
N ARG A 41 6.00 -37.38 -9.43
CA ARG A 41 7.13 -36.64 -8.84
C ARG A 41 8.01 -37.57 -8.00
N GLU A 42 7.40 -38.44 -7.20
CA GLU A 42 8.11 -39.45 -6.41
C GLU A 42 8.85 -40.47 -7.28
N ILE A 43 8.20 -40.99 -8.33
CA ILE A 43 8.81 -41.98 -9.24
C ILE A 43 9.96 -41.35 -10.05
N GLY A 44 9.68 -40.20 -10.66
CA GLY A 44 10.63 -39.51 -11.53
C GLY A 44 11.79 -38.88 -10.78
N ASN A 45 11.59 -38.45 -9.53
CA ASN A 45 12.45 -37.51 -8.82
C ASN A 45 12.82 -36.30 -9.72
N CYS A 46 11.83 -35.77 -10.43
CA CYS A 46 11.97 -34.72 -11.43
C CYS A 46 10.75 -33.78 -11.37
N PRO A 47 10.79 -32.61 -12.03
CA PRO A 47 9.60 -31.83 -12.27
C PRO A 47 8.54 -32.67 -13.00
N VAL A 48 7.28 -32.38 -12.69
CA VAL A 48 6.12 -33.00 -13.34
C VAL A 48 5.30 -31.93 -14.04
N GLY A 49 4.58 -32.30 -15.09
CA GLY A 49 3.64 -31.43 -15.77
C GLY A 49 2.34 -32.15 -16.08
N TYR A 50 1.46 -31.47 -16.80
CA TYR A 50 0.15 -31.98 -17.16
C TYR A 50 -0.09 -31.79 -18.67
N SER A 51 -0.53 -32.86 -19.34
CA SER A 51 -0.98 -32.83 -20.73
C SER A 51 -2.47 -33.17 -20.76
N GLY A 52 -3.28 -32.19 -21.14
CA GLY A 52 -4.72 -32.22 -20.91
C GLY A 52 -5.56 -32.49 -22.16
N HIS A 53 -6.29 -33.61 -22.20
CA HIS A 53 -7.28 -33.95 -23.24
C HIS A 53 -8.74 -33.84 -22.75
N GLU A 54 -8.96 -33.25 -21.59
CA GLU A 54 -10.25 -32.91 -21.01
C GLU A 54 -10.82 -31.60 -21.57
N ARG A 55 -12.12 -31.39 -21.38
CA ARG A 55 -12.80 -30.16 -21.82
C ARG A 55 -12.47 -28.97 -20.91
N GLY A 56 -12.21 -27.81 -21.52
CA GLY A 56 -12.06 -26.54 -20.81
C GLY A 56 -10.68 -26.37 -20.17
N ILE A 57 -10.60 -25.42 -19.23
CA ILE A 57 -9.32 -24.88 -18.73
C ILE A 57 -9.04 -25.23 -17.26
N TYR A 58 -10.08 -25.59 -16.50
CA TYR A 58 -10.00 -25.68 -15.03
C TYR A 58 -9.05 -26.76 -14.54
N VAL A 59 -8.96 -27.88 -15.24
CA VAL A 59 -8.10 -29.00 -14.83
C VAL A 59 -6.63 -28.66 -15.05
N ALA A 60 -6.29 -28.00 -16.16
CA ALA A 60 -4.95 -27.48 -16.41
C ALA A 60 -4.53 -26.44 -15.34
N ILE A 61 -5.44 -25.53 -14.97
CA ILE A 61 -5.21 -24.57 -13.88
C ILE A 61 -4.99 -25.30 -12.54
N ALA A 62 -5.86 -26.26 -12.20
CA ALA A 62 -5.76 -27.02 -10.96
C ALA A 62 -4.50 -27.90 -10.90
N ALA A 63 -3.98 -28.36 -12.04
CA ALA A 63 -2.73 -29.12 -12.10
C ALA A 63 -1.55 -28.29 -11.59
N VAL A 64 -1.52 -26.98 -11.86
CA VAL A 64 -0.49 -26.07 -11.34
C VAL A 64 -0.56 -25.98 -9.82
N ALA A 65 -1.76 -25.90 -9.23
CA ALA A 65 -1.94 -25.97 -7.78
C ALA A 65 -1.50 -27.31 -7.16
N LYS A 66 -1.47 -28.39 -7.96
CA LYS A 66 -0.90 -29.70 -7.57
C LYS A 66 0.60 -29.82 -7.84
N GLY A 67 1.23 -28.72 -8.27
CA GLY A 67 2.66 -28.59 -8.51
C GLY A 67 3.13 -29.08 -9.87
N ALA A 68 2.26 -29.06 -10.89
CA ALA A 68 2.70 -29.13 -12.28
C ALA A 68 3.56 -27.89 -12.62
N LYS A 69 4.67 -28.10 -13.33
CA LYS A 69 5.62 -27.09 -13.78
C LYS A 69 5.60 -26.87 -15.29
N LEU A 70 4.91 -27.76 -16.02
CA LEU A 70 4.69 -27.67 -17.45
C LEU A 70 3.23 -28.01 -17.73
N ILE A 71 2.58 -27.21 -18.58
CA ILE A 71 1.22 -27.45 -19.05
C ILE A 71 1.26 -27.58 -20.57
N GLU A 72 0.73 -28.68 -21.08
CA GLU A 72 0.52 -28.94 -22.49
C GLU A 72 -1.00 -28.98 -22.78
N LYS A 73 -1.43 -28.17 -23.74
CA LYS A 73 -2.83 -28.07 -24.16
C LYS A 73 -2.89 -27.75 -25.65
N HIS A 74 -3.79 -28.39 -26.37
CA HIS A 74 -3.97 -28.14 -27.80
C HIS A 74 -4.74 -26.83 -28.02
N ILE A 75 -4.39 -26.12 -29.10
CA ILE A 75 -5.08 -24.92 -29.57
C ILE A 75 -5.67 -25.18 -30.96
N THR A 76 -6.86 -24.65 -31.24
CA THR A 76 -7.53 -24.76 -32.53
C THR A 76 -8.14 -23.42 -32.95
N LEU A 77 -8.30 -23.22 -34.26
CA LEU A 77 -9.05 -22.10 -34.82
C LEU A 77 -10.57 -22.35 -34.77
N ASP A 78 -10.98 -23.61 -34.87
CA ASP A 78 -12.36 -24.02 -34.79
C ASP A 78 -12.44 -25.45 -34.20
N LYS A 79 -13.35 -25.65 -33.25
CA LYS A 79 -13.60 -26.95 -32.60
C LYS A 79 -14.47 -27.89 -33.45
N SER A 80 -15.09 -27.37 -34.51
CA SER A 80 -15.95 -28.12 -35.44
C SER A 80 -15.18 -28.85 -36.54
N MET A 81 -13.88 -28.54 -36.70
CA MET A 81 -13.00 -29.16 -37.69
C MET A 81 -12.89 -30.69 -37.51
N GLU A 82 -12.58 -31.38 -38.60
CA GLU A 82 -12.44 -32.82 -38.62
C GLU A 82 -11.25 -33.29 -37.77
N GLY A 83 -11.50 -34.25 -36.87
CA GLY A 83 -10.50 -34.80 -35.96
C GLY A 83 -10.90 -34.66 -34.49
N ASN A 84 -10.53 -35.64 -33.68
CA ASN A 84 -10.90 -35.65 -32.25
C ASN A 84 -10.12 -34.58 -31.44
N ASP A 85 -8.94 -34.17 -31.90
CA ASP A 85 -8.11 -33.17 -31.24
C ASP A 85 -8.76 -31.79 -31.23
N HIS A 86 -9.44 -31.40 -32.32
CA HIS A 86 -10.12 -30.10 -32.40
C HIS A 86 -11.24 -29.96 -31.35
N LYS A 87 -11.92 -31.07 -31.01
CA LYS A 87 -13.02 -31.07 -30.02
C LYS A 87 -12.54 -30.84 -28.58
N VAL A 88 -11.28 -31.19 -28.28
CA VAL A 88 -10.69 -31.08 -26.94
C VAL A 88 -9.72 -29.90 -26.80
N SER A 89 -9.33 -29.30 -27.93
CA SER A 89 -8.49 -28.10 -28.01
C SER A 89 -9.20 -26.87 -27.47
N LEU A 90 -8.43 -25.83 -27.16
CA LEU A 90 -8.91 -24.51 -26.79
C LEU A 90 -8.91 -23.57 -28.00
N LEU A 91 -9.88 -22.66 -28.04
CA LEU A 91 -9.79 -21.46 -28.89
C LEU A 91 -8.76 -20.49 -28.29
N ARG A 92 -8.37 -19.48 -29.08
CA ARG A 92 -7.39 -18.46 -28.65
C ARG A 92 -7.79 -17.80 -27.33
N GLU A 93 -9.04 -17.37 -27.21
CA GLU A 93 -9.55 -16.65 -26.04
C GLU A 93 -9.60 -17.56 -24.81
N GLU A 94 -9.95 -18.83 -24.98
CA GLU A 94 -9.96 -19.82 -23.90
C GLU A 94 -8.53 -20.16 -23.45
N PHE A 95 -7.58 -20.23 -24.38
CA PHE A 95 -6.17 -20.44 -24.06
C PHE A 95 -5.60 -19.24 -23.28
N GLU A 96 -5.94 -18.01 -23.68
CA GLU A 96 -5.59 -16.80 -22.95
C GLU A 96 -6.17 -16.80 -21.52
N GLN A 97 -7.45 -17.16 -21.37
CA GLN A 97 -8.09 -17.33 -20.06
C GLN A 97 -7.40 -18.40 -19.21
N MET A 98 -6.97 -19.52 -19.81
CA MET A 98 -6.21 -20.56 -19.11
C MET A 98 -4.89 -20.02 -18.58
N VAL A 99 -4.12 -19.31 -19.41
CA VAL A 99 -2.84 -18.72 -19.02
C VAL A 99 -3.05 -17.69 -17.92
N GLN A 100 -4.04 -16.80 -18.05
CA GLN A 100 -4.39 -15.81 -17.02
C GLN A 100 -4.78 -16.50 -15.70
N GLY A 101 -5.64 -17.51 -15.75
CA GLY A 101 -6.07 -18.28 -14.59
C GLY A 101 -4.92 -19.02 -13.90
N ILE A 102 -3.97 -19.57 -14.68
CA ILE A 102 -2.73 -20.16 -14.13
C ILE A 102 -1.95 -19.10 -13.33
N ARG A 103 -1.74 -17.90 -13.91
CA ARG A 103 -0.98 -16.84 -13.22
C ARG A 103 -1.68 -16.34 -11.96
N GLN A 104 -3.01 -16.21 -11.98
CA GLN A 104 -3.80 -15.85 -10.80
C GLN A 104 -3.70 -16.91 -9.70
N VAL A 105 -3.79 -18.20 -10.05
CA VAL A 105 -3.64 -19.29 -9.08
C VAL A 105 -2.22 -19.35 -8.52
N GLU A 106 -1.19 -19.18 -9.35
CA GLU A 106 0.20 -19.11 -8.86
C GLU A 106 0.39 -18.00 -7.83
N GLN A 107 -0.22 -16.83 -8.03
CA GLN A 107 -0.21 -15.74 -7.06
C GLN A 107 -1.00 -16.10 -5.79
N ALA A 108 -2.15 -16.76 -5.93
CA ALA A 108 -3.02 -17.12 -4.82
C ALA A 108 -2.52 -18.30 -3.97
N LEU A 109 -1.60 -19.14 -4.48
CA LEU A 109 -1.05 -20.28 -3.73
C LEU A 109 -0.26 -19.86 -2.48
N GLY A 110 0.33 -18.65 -2.48
CA GLY A 110 1.12 -18.14 -1.37
C GLY A 110 2.39 -18.97 -1.10
N SER A 111 2.78 -19.04 0.18
CA SER A 111 3.96 -19.75 0.66
C SER A 111 3.65 -20.56 1.93
N ASP A 112 4.44 -21.59 2.19
CA ASP A 112 4.38 -22.38 3.44
C ASP A 112 4.95 -21.63 4.67
N SER A 113 5.16 -20.32 4.56
CA SER A 113 5.65 -19.47 5.65
C SER A 113 4.55 -19.16 6.65
N GLU A 114 4.92 -18.58 7.80
CA GLU A 114 3.95 -18.09 8.77
C GLU A 114 2.94 -17.12 8.16
N ARG A 115 1.67 -17.25 8.56
CA ARG A 115 0.58 -16.41 8.07
C ARG A 115 0.74 -14.99 8.60
N LYS A 116 0.95 -14.06 7.68
CA LYS A 116 0.88 -12.62 7.95
C LYS A 116 -0.47 -12.07 7.46
N PRO A 117 -1.22 -11.31 8.28
CA PRO A 117 -2.43 -10.64 7.81
C PRO A 117 -2.10 -9.65 6.69
N SER A 118 -2.93 -9.61 5.66
CA SER A 118 -2.82 -8.57 4.62
C SER A 118 -3.14 -7.18 5.17
N GLN A 119 -2.74 -6.13 4.46
CA GLN A 119 -3.05 -4.75 4.84
C GLN A 119 -4.56 -4.52 4.96
N GLY A 120 -5.35 -5.01 4.00
CA GLY A 120 -6.82 -4.95 4.06
C GLY A 120 -7.41 -5.65 5.28
N GLU A 121 -6.84 -6.79 5.70
CA GLU A 121 -7.23 -7.44 6.95
C GLU A 121 -6.89 -6.58 8.18
N LEU A 122 -5.71 -5.96 8.22
CA LEU A 122 -5.31 -5.06 9.30
C LEU A 122 -6.21 -3.82 9.39
N MET A 123 -6.60 -3.25 8.25
CA MET A 123 -7.57 -2.15 8.18
C MET A 123 -8.92 -2.59 8.75
N ASN A 124 -9.48 -3.71 8.27
CA ASN A 124 -10.75 -4.25 8.76
C ASN A 124 -10.71 -4.58 10.24
N ARG A 125 -9.58 -5.11 10.72
CA ARG A 125 -9.36 -5.44 12.14
C ARG A 125 -9.54 -4.21 13.03
N THR A 126 -9.10 -3.04 12.57
CA THR A 126 -9.17 -1.82 13.40
C THR A 126 -10.61 -1.42 13.69
N THR A 127 -11.55 -1.69 12.80
CA THR A 127 -12.97 -1.38 12.98
C THR A 127 -13.73 -2.56 13.60
N LEU A 128 -13.48 -3.78 13.14
CA LEU A 128 -14.30 -4.95 13.43
C LEU A 128 -13.81 -5.77 14.64
N ALA A 129 -12.52 -5.69 14.99
CA ALA A 129 -11.99 -6.46 16.11
C ALA A 129 -12.30 -5.81 17.46
N LYS A 130 -11.84 -6.47 18.52
CA LYS A 130 -11.91 -5.98 19.90
C LYS A 130 -10.51 -5.68 20.41
N SER A 131 -10.42 -4.76 21.34
CA SER A 131 -9.21 -4.39 22.05
C SER A 131 -9.43 -4.38 23.56
N LEU A 132 -8.32 -4.45 24.27
CA LEU A 132 -8.26 -4.23 25.72
C LEU A 132 -8.37 -2.74 26.01
N VAL A 133 -9.31 -2.39 26.89
CA VAL A 133 -9.54 -1.02 27.35
C VAL A 133 -9.53 -0.97 28.86
N ILE A 134 -9.02 0.13 29.42
CA ILE A 134 -9.09 0.39 30.85
C ILE A 134 -10.53 0.80 31.23
N THR A 135 -11.02 0.35 32.39
CA THR A 135 -12.38 0.65 32.87
C THR A 135 -12.44 1.74 33.94
N CYS A 136 -11.29 2.23 34.38
CA CYS A 136 -11.13 3.28 35.37
C CYS A 136 -9.95 4.17 34.99
N ASP A 137 -9.81 5.29 35.69
CA ASP A 137 -8.61 6.12 35.56
C ASP A 137 -7.43 5.39 36.23
N LEU A 138 -6.24 5.56 35.65
CA LEU A 138 -5.03 4.88 36.08
C LEU A 138 -3.83 5.84 35.95
N GLU A 139 -3.13 6.07 37.04
CA GLU A 139 -1.93 6.91 37.07
C GLU A 139 -0.65 6.10 36.80
N PRO A 140 0.40 6.74 36.25
CA PRO A 140 1.71 6.09 36.08
C PRO A 140 2.19 5.42 37.38
N GLY A 141 2.73 4.21 37.24
CA GLY A 141 3.25 3.40 38.34
C GLY A 141 2.22 2.52 39.06
N GLN A 142 0.91 2.75 38.87
CA GLN A 142 -0.14 1.92 39.47
C GLN A 142 -0.19 0.53 38.82
N THR A 143 -0.49 -0.50 39.62
CA THR A 143 -0.55 -1.89 39.13
C THR A 143 -1.87 -2.15 38.40
N ILE A 144 -1.77 -2.62 37.17
CA ILE A 144 -2.91 -3.03 36.34
C ILE A 144 -3.45 -4.37 36.88
N THR A 145 -4.74 -4.42 37.18
CA THR A 145 -5.41 -5.64 37.67
C THR A 145 -6.46 -6.14 36.67
N SER A 146 -6.80 -7.44 36.73
CA SER A 146 -7.77 -8.04 35.79
C SER A 146 -9.14 -7.34 35.73
N PRO A 147 -9.74 -6.86 36.84
CA PRO A 147 -11.01 -6.13 36.82
C PRO A 147 -10.94 -4.75 36.14
N MET A 148 -9.76 -4.15 36.06
CA MET A 148 -9.54 -2.85 35.41
C MET A 148 -9.56 -2.96 33.86
N ILE A 149 -9.56 -4.18 33.31
CA ILE A 149 -9.45 -4.42 31.87
C ILE A 149 -10.74 -5.01 31.32
N ALA A 150 -11.39 -4.29 30.41
CA ALA A 150 -12.51 -4.77 29.60
C ALA A 150 -12.09 -5.04 28.14
N VAL A 151 -12.92 -5.79 27.43
CA VAL A 151 -12.77 -6.07 26.00
C VAL A 151 -13.86 -5.33 25.25
N LYS A 152 -13.51 -4.33 24.43
CA LYS A 152 -14.46 -3.51 23.66
C LYS A 152 -14.01 -3.37 22.21
N SER A 153 -14.96 -3.11 21.30
CA SER A 153 -14.67 -2.61 19.96
C SER A 153 -14.54 -1.08 20.01
N PRO A 154 -13.83 -0.43 19.07
CA PRO A 154 -13.09 -0.98 17.91
C PRO A 154 -11.75 -1.63 18.29
N GLY A 155 -11.15 -2.36 17.34
CA GLY A 155 -9.87 -3.07 17.48
C GLY A 155 -8.64 -2.17 17.39
N ARG A 156 -8.60 -1.07 18.14
CA ARG A 156 -7.56 -0.03 18.01
C ARG A 156 -6.28 -0.28 18.82
N GLY A 157 -6.36 -1.04 19.91
CA GLY A 157 -5.27 -1.38 20.82
C GLY A 157 -4.99 -2.89 20.90
N LEU A 158 -4.30 -3.31 21.95
CA LEU A 158 -3.91 -4.69 22.23
C LEU A 158 -5.09 -5.65 22.13
N GLN A 159 -4.81 -6.81 21.53
CA GLN A 159 -5.80 -7.86 21.31
C GLN A 159 -6.22 -8.52 22.63
N PRO A 160 -7.43 -9.09 22.72
CA PRO A 160 -7.95 -9.67 23.96
C PRO A 160 -7.09 -10.81 24.54
N ASN A 161 -6.40 -11.57 23.68
CA ASN A 161 -5.49 -12.65 24.09
C ASN A 161 -4.22 -12.16 24.80
N ARG A 162 -3.90 -10.86 24.75
CA ARG A 162 -2.77 -10.24 25.45
C ARG A 162 -3.14 -9.77 26.87
N LYS A 163 -4.36 -10.04 27.36
CA LYS A 163 -4.82 -9.57 28.68
C LYS A 163 -3.94 -10.04 29.83
N ALA A 164 -3.46 -11.29 29.76
CA ALA A 164 -2.59 -11.85 30.79
C ALA A 164 -1.28 -11.07 30.93
N ASP A 165 -0.73 -10.56 29.82
CA ASP A 165 0.55 -9.85 29.78
C ASP A 165 0.50 -8.48 30.48
N LEU A 166 -0.69 -7.88 30.57
CA LEU A 166 -0.92 -6.60 31.25
C LEU A 166 -1.12 -6.76 32.75
N ILE A 167 -1.68 -7.89 33.20
CA ILE A 167 -2.04 -8.08 34.61
C ILE A 167 -0.77 -8.15 35.45
N GLY A 168 -0.69 -7.29 36.48
CA GLY A 168 0.47 -7.17 37.35
C GLY A 168 1.52 -6.19 36.86
N GLN A 169 1.43 -5.70 35.62
CA GLN A 169 2.32 -4.64 35.13
C GLN A 169 1.99 -3.29 35.79
N ARG A 170 3.00 -2.42 35.86
CA ARG A 170 2.80 -1.02 36.27
C ARG A 170 2.45 -0.17 35.06
N ALA A 171 1.45 0.69 35.20
CA ALA A 171 1.09 1.66 34.18
C ALA A 171 2.28 2.56 33.85
N LYS A 172 2.55 2.77 32.56
CA LYS A 172 3.66 3.62 32.10
C LYS A 172 3.25 5.06 31.83
N ARG A 173 1.95 5.26 31.58
CA ARG A 173 1.34 6.55 31.30
C ARG A 173 0.02 6.66 32.07
N SER A 174 -0.46 7.89 32.21
CA SER A 174 -1.81 8.13 32.70
C SER A 174 -2.82 7.64 31.66
N MET A 175 -3.91 7.04 32.12
CA MET A 175 -5.00 6.53 31.29
C MET A 175 -6.33 6.93 31.92
N GLN A 176 -7.29 7.32 31.08
CA GLN A 176 -8.67 7.56 31.49
C GLN A 176 -9.55 6.36 31.17
N ALA A 177 -10.64 6.18 31.92
CA ALA A 177 -11.63 5.14 31.65
C ALA A 177 -12.07 5.15 30.17
N GLY A 178 -11.86 4.04 29.46
CA GLY A 178 -12.12 3.92 28.02
C GLY A 178 -10.88 3.93 27.13
N ASP A 179 -9.72 4.35 27.64
CA ASP A 179 -8.47 4.32 26.90
C ASP A 179 -8.05 2.90 26.52
N PHE A 180 -7.43 2.79 25.35
CA PHE A 180 -6.88 1.54 24.84
C PHE A 180 -5.50 1.28 25.44
N PHE A 181 -5.17 0.00 25.66
CA PHE A 181 -3.79 -0.43 25.84
C PHE A 181 -3.13 -0.64 24.46
N PHE A 182 -1.86 -0.31 24.31
CA PHE A 182 -1.05 -0.47 23.10
C PHE A 182 0.14 -1.41 23.34
N PRO A 183 0.79 -1.95 22.28
CA PRO A 183 1.97 -2.82 22.44
C PRO A 183 3.06 -2.23 23.34
N SER A 184 3.30 -0.93 23.26
CA SER A 184 4.29 -0.23 24.09
C SER A 184 3.95 -0.21 25.58
N ASP A 185 2.69 -0.43 25.97
CA ASP A 185 2.32 -0.62 27.38
C ASP A 185 2.94 -1.92 27.94
N LEU A 186 3.42 -2.83 27.09
CA LEU A 186 4.15 -4.06 27.48
C LEU A 186 5.68 -3.92 27.37
N GLU A 187 6.19 -2.94 26.62
CA GLU A 187 7.64 -2.79 26.32
C GLU A 187 8.41 -2.02 27.40
N ARG A 188 9.67 -2.38 27.68
CA ARG A 188 10.43 -1.76 28.79
C ARG A 188 10.78 -0.30 28.54
N GLU A 189 11.06 0.06 27.29
CA GLU A 189 11.44 1.40 26.87
C GLU A 189 10.38 1.89 25.87
N GLN A 190 9.99 3.16 25.99
CA GLN A 190 9.06 3.81 25.09
C GLN A 190 9.78 4.97 24.43
N VAL A 191 9.72 5.05 23.10
CA VAL A 191 10.19 6.25 22.40
C VAL A 191 9.22 7.38 22.74
N GLN A 192 9.75 8.43 23.35
CA GLN A 192 9.00 9.64 23.66
C GLN A 192 9.37 10.73 22.67
N ALA A 193 8.40 11.59 22.39
CA ALA A 193 8.66 12.82 21.66
C ALA A 193 9.73 13.64 22.38
N ARG A 194 10.68 14.16 21.60
CA ARG A 194 11.70 15.11 22.04
C ARG A 194 11.88 16.16 20.97
N HIS A 195 12.85 17.04 21.14
CA HIS A 195 13.27 17.90 20.05
C HIS A 195 14.14 17.12 19.07
N TYR A 196 13.86 17.29 17.78
CA TYR A 196 14.61 16.69 16.68
C TYR A 196 15.25 17.78 15.81
N LYS A 197 16.34 17.42 15.12
CA LYS A 197 17.12 18.28 14.21
C LYS A 197 17.43 17.51 12.92
N PHE A 198 16.92 18.03 11.81
CA PHE A 198 17.14 17.51 10.45
C PHE A 198 17.76 18.58 9.55
N ASN A 199 18.44 18.16 8.47
CA ASN A 199 19.04 19.08 7.48
C ASN A 199 18.05 19.62 6.44
N ARG A 200 16.76 19.31 6.61
CA ARG A 200 15.67 19.71 5.74
C ARG A 200 14.44 19.97 6.61
N PRO A 201 13.48 20.79 6.15
CA PRO A 201 12.28 21.07 6.94
C PRO A 201 11.52 19.78 7.24
N TRP A 202 11.16 19.56 8.50
CA TRP A 202 10.43 18.37 8.92
C TRP A 202 9.14 18.73 9.64
N GLY A 203 8.16 17.83 9.56
CA GLY A 203 6.85 18.03 10.17
C GLY A 203 6.25 16.72 10.66
N VAL A 204 5.01 16.81 11.11
CA VAL A 204 4.21 15.66 11.53
C VAL A 204 2.78 15.77 11.00
N PRO A 205 2.17 14.64 10.64
CA PRO A 205 0.78 14.63 10.22
C PRO A 205 -0.13 14.78 11.45
N VAL A 206 -1.13 15.67 11.34
CA VAL A 206 -2.04 16.05 12.41
C VAL A 206 -3.47 16.25 11.90
N ARG A 207 -4.42 16.37 12.82
CA ARG A 207 -5.80 16.80 12.60
C ARG A 207 -6.13 17.98 13.51
N TYR A 208 -7.25 18.64 13.25
CA TYR A 208 -7.68 19.83 14.02
C TYR A 208 -7.78 19.58 15.54
N HIS A 209 -8.13 18.37 15.96
CA HIS A 209 -8.33 18.05 17.37
C HIS A 209 -7.06 17.62 18.12
N ASP A 210 -6.01 17.19 17.43
CA ASP A 210 -4.80 16.65 18.07
C ASP A 210 -3.54 17.51 17.87
N PHE A 211 -3.52 18.43 16.90
CA PHE A 211 -2.31 19.17 16.53
C PHE A 211 -1.66 19.93 17.69
N LYS A 212 -2.45 20.59 18.56
CA LYS A 212 -1.92 21.30 19.75
C LYS A 212 -1.21 20.35 20.71
N SER A 213 -1.78 19.16 20.91
CA SER A 213 -1.22 18.15 21.81
C SER A 213 0.07 17.54 21.28
N ILE A 214 0.20 17.45 19.96
CA ILE A 214 1.41 16.99 19.27
C ILE A 214 2.48 18.09 19.28
N LEU A 215 2.09 19.33 18.96
CA LEU A 215 2.98 20.49 18.95
C LEU A 215 3.57 20.79 20.33
N ALA A 216 2.83 20.54 21.41
CA ALA A 216 3.33 20.72 22.77
C ALA A 216 4.49 19.77 23.15
N LYS A 217 4.76 18.73 22.35
CA LYS A 217 5.72 17.67 22.68
C LYS A 217 7.03 17.74 21.89
N SER A 218 7.08 18.52 20.81
CA SER A 218 8.23 18.54 19.90
C SER A 218 8.32 19.88 19.14
N ASN A 219 9.28 20.00 18.23
CA ASN A 219 9.66 21.22 17.53
C ASN A 219 9.59 21.07 15.99
N PRO A 220 8.47 20.61 15.40
CA PRO A 220 8.37 20.51 13.94
C PRO A 220 8.50 21.89 13.28
N ASP A 221 9.03 21.95 12.06
CA ASP A 221 9.12 23.19 11.26
C ASP A 221 7.77 23.57 10.63
N PHE A 222 6.94 22.56 10.36
CA PHE A 222 5.59 22.69 9.80
C PHE A 222 4.67 21.57 10.30
N LEU A 223 3.36 21.76 10.11
CA LEU A 223 2.36 20.73 10.34
C LEU A 223 1.69 20.34 9.03
N GLU A 224 1.42 19.06 8.87
CA GLU A 224 0.62 18.56 7.76
C GLU A 224 -0.78 18.16 8.23
N PHE A 225 -1.80 18.89 7.81
CA PHE A 225 -3.17 18.56 8.17
C PHE A 225 -3.71 17.47 7.25
N HIS A 226 -3.81 16.26 7.77
CA HIS A 226 -4.45 15.16 7.06
C HIS A 226 -5.95 15.31 7.19
N LEU A 227 -6.60 15.81 6.13
CA LEU A 227 -8.03 16.06 6.15
C LEU A 227 -8.82 14.77 5.92
N SER A 228 -10.01 14.70 6.50
CA SER A 228 -11.05 13.73 6.14
C SER A 228 -12.18 14.49 5.51
N TYR A 229 -13.07 13.78 4.82
CA TYR A 229 -14.29 14.41 4.33
C TYR A 229 -15.11 15.11 5.43
N LYS A 230 -15.02 14.66 6.70
CA LYS A 230 -15.69 15.34 7.82
C LYS A 230 -14.97 16.60 8.27
N ASP A 231 -13.66 16.65 8.13
CA ASP A 231 -12.88 17.86 8.44
C ASP A 231 -13.15 18.96 7.41
N MET A 232 -13.52 18.59 6.18
CA MET A 232 -13.94 19.53 5.13
C MET A 232 -15.25 20.27 5.43
N ASP A 233 -16.06 19.77 6.37
CA ASP A 233 -17.36 20.33 6.74
C ASP A 233 -17.33 21.05 8.12
N GLN A 234 -16.17 21.10 8.78
CA GLN A 234 -16.00 21.74 10.08
C GLN A 234 -15.58 23.21 9.95
N GLU A 235 -16.06 24.05 10.86
CA GLU A 235 -15.53 25.41 11.03
C GLU A 235 -14.14 25.33 11.69
N ILE A 236 -13.15 26.02 11.11
CA ILE A 236 -11.76 25.96 11.60
C ILE A 236 -11.51 26.89 12.79
N HIS A 237 -12.19 28.04 12.87
CA HIS A 237 -11.94 29.07 13.89
C HIS A 237 -11.99 28.57 15.34
N PRO A 238 -12.86 27.61 15.74
CA PRO A 238 -12.83 27.04 17.09
C PRO A 238 -11.53 26.32 17.45
N TYR A 239 -10.76 25.86 16.47
CA TYR A 239 -9.52 25.11 16.70
C TYR A 239 -8.28 26.01 16.76
N PHE A 240 -8.32 27.16 16.07
CA PHE A 240 -7.20 28.08 15.96
C PHE A 240 -7.45 29.36 16.76
N ASP A 241 -6.71 29.52 17.85
CA ASP A 241 -6.79 30.60 18.84
C ASP A 241 -5.65 31.62 18.71
N GLN A 242 -4.63 31.32 17.92
CA GLN A 242 -3.46 32.15 17.71
C GLN A 242 -2.81 31.87 16.36
N GLU A 243 -1.85 32.71 15.98
CA GLU A 243 -0.93 32.44 14.88
C GLU A 243 0.24 31.58 15.37
N TYR A 244 0.67 30.66 14.53
CA TYR A 244 1.76 29.71 14.77
C TYR A 244 2.95 30.07 13.88
N ASP A 245 4.16 30.08 14.45
CA ASP A 245 5.41 30.30 13.72
C ASP A 245 5.89 29.01 13.01
N LEU A 246 5.01 28.42 12.20
CA LEU A 246 5.16 27.13 11.54
C LEU A 246 4.78 27.24 10.06
N GLY A 247 5.30 26.33 9.25
CA GLY A 247 4.79 26.08 7.90
C GLY A 247 3.47 25.29 7.92
N LEU A 248 2.83 25.18 6.75
CA LEU A 248 1.57 24.46 6.55
C LEU A 248 1.64 23.59 5.29
N VAL A 249 1.29 22.33 5.45
CA VAL A 249 0.95 21.41 4.38
C VAL A 249 -0.45 20.87 4.65
N VAL A 250 -1.22 20.62 3.60
CA VAL A 250 -2.56 20.03 3.68
C VAL A 250 -2.59 18.75 2.85
N HIS A 251 -2.93 17.63 3.46
CA HIS A 251 -3.20 16.41 2.73
C HIS A 251 -4.68 16.35 2.39
N SER A 252 -4.99 16.34 1.10
CA SER A 252 -6.35 16.14 0.61
C SER A 252 -6.90 14.81 1.11
N PRO A 253 -8.21 14.72 1.46
CA PRO A 253 -8.86 13.43 1.55
C PRO A 253 -8.80 12.72 0.19
N ASP A 254 -8.57 11.41 0.18
CA ASP A 254 -8.84 10.59 -1.01
C ASP A 254 -10.35 10.40 -1.20
N PHE A 255 -11.07 10.25 -0.09
CA PHE A 255 -12.51 10.01 -0.02
C PHE A 255 -13.27 11.27 0.40
N PHE A 256 -14.38 11.53 -0.29
CA PHE A 256 -15.34 12.58 -0.02
C PHE A 256 -16.74 12.02 0.24
N ALA A 257 -17.63 12.84 0.82
CA ALA A 257 -18.99 12.46 1.20
C ALA A 257 -19.74 11.78 0.05
N GLY A 258 -20.56 10.76 0.37
CA GLY A 258 -21.31 9.99 -0.62
C GLY A 258 -20.42 9.08 -1.48
N ASP A 259 -19.45 8.41 -0.85
CA ASP A 259 -18.60 7.39 -1.44
C ASP A 259 -17.83 7.84 -2.70
N HIS A 260 -17.43 9.11 -2.71
CA HIS A 260 -16.74 9.70 -3.85
C HIS A 260 -15.23 9.64 -3.66
N LEU A 261 -14.55 8.86 -4.49
CA LEU A 261 -13.10 8.82 -4.56
C LEU A 261 -12.60 9.91 -5.53
N LEU A 262 -11.59 10.67 -5.12
CA LEU A 262 -11.02 11.73 -5.93
C LEU A 262 -10.44 11.15 -7.25
N ASN A 263 -10.96 11.61 -8.40
CA ASN A 263 -10.55 11.12 -9.71
C ASN A 263 -10.59 12.25 -10.76
N LEU A 264 -9.48 12.97 -10.92
CA LEU A 264 -9.37 14.06 -11.89
C LEU A 264 -9.24 13.61 -13.34
N CYS A 265 -9.10 12.31 -13.59
CA CYS A 265 -9.09 11.73 -14.93
C CYS A 265 -10.28 10.81 -15.22
N ASP A 266 -11.39 10.94 -14.47
CA ASP A 266 -12.60 10.19 -14.80
C ASP A 266 -13.05 10.54 -16.24
N ARG A 267 -13.32 9.51 -17.05
CA ARG A 267 -13.76 9.67 -18.44
C ARG A 267 -15.17 10.25 -18.50
N HIS A 268 -15.98 10.08 -17.46
CA HIS A 268 -17.28 10.71 -17.33
C HIS A 268 -17.14 12.13 -16.77
N GLU A 269 -17.48 13.12 -17.59
CA GLU A 269 -17.29 14.53 -17.26
C GLU A 269 -17.97 14.95 -15.96
N GLU A 270 -19.19 14.50 -15.67
CA GLU A 270 -19.90 14.83 -14.43
C GLU A 270 -19.13 14.39 -13.17
N LYS A 271 -18.58 13.17 -13.19
CA LYS A 271 -17.79 12.62 -12.09
C LYS A 271 -16.46 13.34 -11.93
N ARG A 272 -15.79 13.63 -13.05
CA ARG A 272 -14.55 14.42 -13.08
C ARG A 272 -14.77 15.82 -12.50
N GLN A 273 -15.84 16.50 -12.94
CA GLN A 273 -16.20 17.83 -12.46
C GLN A 273 -16.56 17.83 -10.97
N ARG A 274 -17.12 16.74 -10.44
CA ARG A 274 -17.29 16.58 -8.99
C ARG A 274 -15.94 16.54 -8.28
N SER A 275 -14.97 15.77 -8.77
CA SER A 275 -13.62 15.74 -8.20
C SER A 275 -12.90 17.09 -8.28
N VAL A 276 -13.06 17.84 -9.38
CA VAL A 276 -12.55 19.22 -9.49
C VAL A 276 -13.14 20.11 -8.39
N ARG A 277 -14.47 20.06 -8.18
CA ARG A 277 -15.13 20.84 -7.10
C ARG A 277 -14.64 20.44 -5.71
N GLU A 278 -14.49 19.15 -5.43
CA GLU A 278 -14.01 18.69 -4.12
C GLU A 278 -12.56 19.11 -3.87
N LEU A 279 -11.67 19.02 -4.88
CA LEU A 279 -10.29 19.50 -4.73
C LEU A 279 -10.23 21.03 -4.62
N GLN A 280 -11.12 21.77 -5.29
CA GLN A 280 -11.25 23.21 -5.09
C GLN A 280 -11.64 23.54 -3.63
N ARG A 281 -12.53 22.76 -3.00
CA ARG A 281 -12.84 22.94 -1.57
C ARG A 281 -11.60 22.74 -0.69
N VAL A 282 -10.73 21.78 -1.03
CA VAL A 282 -9.45 21.57 -0.30
C VAL A 282 -8.53 22.77 -0.49
N VAL A 283 -8.47 23.33 -1.70
CA VAL A 283 -7.71 24.56 -1.97
C VAL A 283 -8.24 25.73 -1.14
N ASP A 284 -9.56 25.94 -1.11
CA ASP A 284 -10.17 27.01 -0.32
C ASP A 284 -9.92 26.81 1.19
N MET A 285 -9.94 25.57 1.67
CA MET A 285 -9.60 25.22 3.05
C MET A 285 -8.12 25.49 3.38
N ALA A 286 -7.20 25.11 2.50
CA ALA A 286 -5.77 25.40 2.70
C ALA A 286 -5.53 26.92 2.77
N ARG A 287 -6.24 27.71 1.94
CA ARG A 287 -6.20 29.17 1.99
C ARG A 287 -6.78 29.75 3.28
N SER A 288 -7.84 29.15 3.83
CA SER A 288 -8.43 29.62 5.10
C SER A 288 -7.57 29.28 6.32
N LEU A 289 -6.77 28.21 6.26
CA LEU A 289 -5.79 27.85 7.28
C LEU A 289 -4.54 28.75 7.23
N GLN A 290 -4.14 29.21 6.04
CA GLN A 290 -2.90 29.96 5.80
C GLN A 290 -2.64 31.14 6.78
N PRO A 291 -3.62 31.99 7.14
CA PRO A 291 -3.39 33.11 8.06
C PRO A 291 -2.93 32.69 9.45
N PHE A 292 -3.20 31.45 9.87
CA PHE A 292 -2.77 30.94 11.17
C PHE A 292 -1.32 30.45 11.18
N PHE A 293 -0.64 30.39 10.02
CA PHE A 293 0.70 29.81 9.88
C PHE A 293 1.68 30.79 9.23
N ARG A 294 2.51 31.46 10.05
CA ARG A 294 3.36 32.59 9.61
C ARG A 294 4.39 32.23 8.55
N LYS A 295 4.88 30.98 8.56
CA LYS A 295 5.87 30.52 7.57
C LYS A 295 5.21 29.91 6.32
N ALA A 296 3.88 29.83 6.28
CA ALA A 296 3.12 29.30 5.14
C ALA A 296 2.79 30.39 4.11
N GLN A 297 3.79 30.84 3.34
CA GLN A 297 3.54 31.83 2.28
C GLN A 297 2.72 31.25 1.12
N ARG A 298 2.99 29.99 0.77
CA ARG A 298 2.28 29.23 -0.26
C ARG A 298 2.07 27.80 0.25
N PRO A 299 0.95 27.51 0.94
CA PRO A 299 0.69 26.18 1.46
C PRO A 299 0.76 25.13 0.36
N LEU A 300 1.38 23.99 0.69
CA LEU A 300 1.43 22.83 -0.18
C LEU A 300 0.19 21.96 0.07
N ILE A 301 -0.40 21.42 -1.00
CA ILE A 301 -1.55 20.52 -0.94
C ILE A 301 -1.16 19.20 -1.58
N VAL A 302 -1.01 18.15 -0.79
CA VAL A 302 -0.75 16.79 -1.28
C VAL A 302 -2.08 16.15 -1.69
N ALA A 303 -2.15 15.56 -2.87
CA ALA A 303 -3.37 14.89 -3.34
C ALA A 303 -3.10 13.70 -4.27
N SER A 304 -3.84 12.61 -4.03
CA SER A 304 -4.01 11.50 -4.96
C SER A 304 -4.95 11.89 -6.10
N LEU A 305 -4.43 12.06 -7.31
CA LEU A 305 -5.21 12.66 -8.42
C LEU A 305 -6.12 11.68 -9.18
N GLY A 306 -6.15 10.41 -8.78
CA GLY A 306 -7.01 9.38 -9.36
C GLY A 306 -6.27 8.37 -10.23
N GLY A 307 -6.95 7.87 -11.28
CA GLY A 307 -6.37 6.87 -12.19
C GLY A 307 -6.49 5.42 -11.69
N PHE A 308 -7.51 5.13 -10.88
CA PHE A 308 -7.79 3.78 -10.39
C PHE A 308 -8.73 2.99 -11.32
N THR A 309 -8.56 1.68 -11.35
CA THR A 309 -9.46 0.70 -11.97
C THR A 309 -9.81 -0.41 -10.97
N LYS A 310 -10.96 -1.07 -11.16
CA LYS A 310 -11.45 -2.10 -10.22
C LYS A 310 -10.94 -3.49 -10.54
N ASP A 311 -10.95 -3.86 -11.81
CA ASP A 311 -10.81 -5.27 -12.21
C ASP A 311 -9.42 -5.61 -12.75
N ALA A 312 -8.77 -4.67 -13.44
CA ALA A 312 -7.44 -4.89 -14.04
C ALA A 312 -6.68 -3.56 -14.23
N PRO A 313 -5.33 -3.59 -14.30
CA PRO A 313 -4.52 -2.43 -14.69
C PRO A 313 -4.86 -1.94 -16.11
N LEU A 314 -4.67 -0.65 -16.35
CA LEU A 314 -4.81 -0.03 -17.66
C LEU A 314 -3.68 -0.44 -18.61
N HIS A 315 -4.01 -0.51 -19.90
CA HIS A 315 -2.97 -0.67 -20.91
C HIS A 315 -2.06 0.58 -20.93
N PRO A 316 -0.73 0.43 -21.08
CA PRO A 316 0.19 1.58 -21.06
C PRO A 316 -0.18 2.72 -22.02
N SER A 317 -0.73 2.39 -23.20
CA SER A 317 -1.15 3.38 -24.21
C SER A 317 -2.31 4.28 -23.74
N GLU A 318 -3.05 3.90 -22.71
CA GLU A 318 -4.16 4.69 -22.19
C GLU A 318 -3.73 5.74 -21.17
N ARG A 319 -2.59 5.55 -20.50
CA ARG A 319 -2.17 6.38 -19.36
C ARG A 319 -1.90 7.82 -19.76
N SER A 320 -1.20 8.03 -20.89
CA SER A 320 -0.85 9.37 -21.39
C SER A 320 -2.10 10.26 -21.58
N GLN A 321 -3.19 9.68 -22.09
CA GLN A 321 -4.46 10.41 -22.25
C GLN A 321 -5.05 10.81 -20.90
N LEU A 322 -4.96 9.94 -19.90
CA LEU A 322 -5.46 10.24 -18.55
C LEU A 322 -4.64 11.31 -17.84
N TYR A 323 -3.31 11.31 -17.99
CA TYR A 323 -2.48 12.43 -17.51
C TYR A 323 -2.86 13.76 -18.17
N GLY A 324 -3.20 13.75 -19.46
CA GLY A 324 -3.75 14.92 -20.13
C GLY A 324 -5.07 15.40 -19.52
N LEU A 325 -5.95 14.47 -19.10
CA LEU A 325 -7.17 14.80 -18.37
C LEU A 325 -6.89 15.35 -16.96
N ILE A 326 -5.87 14.82 -16.25
CA ILE A 326 -5.44 15.37 -14.97
C ILE A 326 -4.99 16.82 -15.14
N ALA A 327 -4.11 17.08 -16.11
CA ALA A 327 -3.61 18.44 -16.37
C ALA A 327 -4.76 19.39 -16.72
N LYS A 328 -5.72 18.94 -17.54
CA LYS A 328 -6.94 19.70 -17.85
C LYS A 328 -7.72 20.03 -16.56
N SER A 329 -8.04 19.03 -15.75
CA SER A 329 -8.80 19.21 -14.50
C SER A 329 -8.09 20.11 -13.51
N LEU A 330 -6.76 20.02 -13.39
CA LEU A 330 -5.97 20.90 -12.53
C LEU A 330 -5.97 22.35 -13.04
N SER A 331 -6.00 22.57 -14.36
CA SER A 331 -6.09 23.91 -14.95
C SER A 331 -7.43 24.62 -14.70
N GLU A 332 -8.46 23.87 -14.29
CA GLU A 332 -9.78 24.40 -13.93
C GLU A 332 -9.84 24.91 -12.47
N LEU A 333 -8.80 24.64 -11.66
CA LEU A 333 -8.73 25.04 -10.25
C LEU A 333 -8.14 26.44 -10.10
N ASP A 334 -8.69 27.22 -9.18
CA ASP A 334 -8.08 28.47 -8.72
C ASP A 334 -6.99 28.15 -7.69
N THR A 335 -5.76 27.99 -8.17
CA THR A 335 -4.59 27.63 -7.33
C THR A 335 -3.83 28.85 -6.81
N ALA A 336 -4.38 30.06 -6.95
CA ALA A 336 -3.72 31.27 -6.45
C ALA A 336 -3.40 31.15 -4.95
N GLY A 337 -2.14 31.43 -4.59
CA GLY A 337 -1.66 31.38 -3.21
C GLY A 337 -1.38 29.98 -2.65
N VAL A 338 -1.60 28.90 -3.40
CA VAL A 338 -1.29 27.52 -2.97
C VAL A 338 -0.50 26.77 -4.04
N GLU A 339 -0.02 25.57 -3.71
CA GLU A 339 0.60 24.65 -4.66
C GLU A 339 0.05 23.25 -4.48
N ILE A 340 -0.50 22.67 -5.55
CA ILE A 340 -0.96 21.27 -5.54
C ILE A 340 0.19 20.38 -5.95
N LEU A 341 0.46 19.38 -5.12
CA LEU A 341 1.47 18.35 -5.31
C LEU A 341 0.76 17.02 -5.58
N PRO A 342 0.79 16.51 -6.82
CA PRO A 342 0.42 15.12 -7.08
C PRO A 342 1.29 14.20 -6.22
N GLN A 343 0.70 13.18 -5.59
CA GLN A 343 1.46 12.19 -4.83
C GLN A 343 1.83 11.01 -5.72
N THR A 344 3.03 10.43 -5.53
CA THR A 344 3.32 9.09 -6.07
C THR A 344 2.49 8.03 -5.36
N LEU A 345 1.99 7.04 -6.11
CA LEU A 345 0.95 6.13 -5.65
C LEU A 345 1.39 4.67 -5.62
N PRO A 346 0.86 3.84 -4.70
CA PRO A 346 1.16 2.42 -4.65
C PRO A 346 0.39 1.72 -5.78
N PRO A 347 0.85 0.56 -6.29
CA PRO A 347 0.16 -0.13 -7.38
C PRO A 347 -1.22 -0.67 -6.97
N PHE A 348 -1.39 -1.05 -5.70
CA PHE A 348 -2.54 -1.79 -5.20
C PHE A 348 -3.12 -1.20 -3.89
N PRO A 349 -3.74 -0.02 -3.93
CA PRO A 349 -4.31 0.57 -2.72
C PRO A 349 -5.52 -0.22 -2.20
N TRP A 350 -5.84 -0.02 -0.93
CA TRP A 350 -7.08 -0.49 -0.32
C TRP A 350 -8.11 0.63 -0.18
N TYR A 351 -9.14 0.61 -1.04
CA TYR A 351 -10.26 1.55 -0.98
C TYR A 351 -11.59 0.80 -0.86
N PHE A 352 -12.52 1.32 -0.03
CA PHE A 352 -13.86 0.72 0.17
C PHE A 352 -13.87 -0.75 0.59
N GLY A 353 -12.83 -1.21 1.29
CA GLY A 353 -12.71 -2.60 1.73
C GLY A 353 -12.31 -3.60 0.63
N GLY A 354 -11.89 -3.11 -0.54
CA GLY A 354 -11.33 -3.91 -1.62
C GLY A 354 -10.01 -3.33 -2.14
N GLN A 355 -9.22 -4.19 -2.76
CA GLN A 355 -8.03 -3.76 -3.51
C GLN A 355 -8.47 -3.15 -4.85
N LEU A 356 -7.91 -1.99 -5.20
CA LEU A 356 -8.01 -1.42 -6.55
C LEU A 356 -6.64 -1.48 -7.24
N TYR A 357 -6.60 -1.09 -8.52
CA TYR A 357 -5.37 -0.92 -9.29
C TYR A 357 -5.15 0.57 -9.55
N LEU A 358 -4.06 1.16 -9.04
CA LEU A 358 -3.65 2.51 -9.44
C LEU A 358 -2.74 2.45 -10.64
N ASN A 359 -2.96 3.34 -11.59
CA ASN A 359 -2.32 3.30 -12.90
C ASN A 359 -1.48 4.55 -13.20
N LEU A 360 -1.71 5.64 -12.47
CA LEU A 360 -1.04 6.93 -12.65
C LEU A 360 -0.21 7.23 -11.40
N PHE A 361 0.88 7.96 -11.57
CA PHE A 361 1.89 8.24 -10.55
C PHE A 361 2.53 6.99 -9.90
N VAL A 362 2.46 5.84 -10.59
CA VAL A 362 3.10 4.56 -10.21
C VAL A 362 4.35 4.28 -11.05
N ASP A 363 4.36 4.72 -12.31
CA ASP A 363 5.49 4.57 -13.24
C ASP A 363 6.40 5.81 -13.15
N PRO A 364 7.72 5.66 -12.94
CA PRO A 364 8.61 6.81 -12.79
C PRO A 364 8.74 7.63 -14.08
N GLN A 365 8.66 7.00 -15.26
CA GLN A 365 8.72 7.70 -16.53
C GLN A 365 7.46 8.53 -16.74
N ASP A 366 6.29 7.90 -16.60
CA ASP A 366 5.02 8.61 -16.76
C ASP A 366 4.90 9.79 -15.78
N THR A 367 5.40 9.62 -14.55
CA THR A 367 5.42 10.65 -13.51
C THR A 367 6.35 11.80 -13.86
N ALA A 368 7.60 11.50 -14.25
CA ALA A 368 8.57 12.52 -14.65
C ALA A 368 8.12 13.28 -15.91
N ASP A 369 7.52 12.59 -16.88
CA ASP A 369 6.97 13.19 -18.09
C ASP A 369 5.83 14.16 -17.75
N PHE A 370 4.92 13.79 -16.85
CA PHE A 370 3.86 14.68 -16.38
C PHE A 370 4.44 15.94 -15.72
N CYS A 371 5.38 15.79 -14.79
CA CYS A 371 6.02 16.91 -14.10
C CYS A 371 6.77 17.84 -15.06
N CYS A 372 7.55 17.28 -15.98
CA CYS A 372 8.29 18.04 -16.99
C CYS A 372 7.35 18.77 -17.95
N GLN A 373 6.35 18.08 -18.47
CA GLN A 373 5.44 18.62 -19.49
C GLN A 373 4.51 19.72 -18.94
N TYR A 374 3.98 19.53 -17.73
CA TYR A 374 2.97 20.42 -17.16
C TYR A 374 3.51 21.34 -16.05
N GLY A 375 4.79 21.23 -15.70
CA GLY A 375 5.44 22.13 -14.73
C GLY A 375 5.03 21.90 -13.27
N TYR A 376 4.61 20.68 -12.91
CA TYR A 376 4.24 20.33 -11.54
C TYR A 376 5.43 19.75 -10.77
N ARG A 377 5.56 20.19 -9.51
CA ARG A 377 6.31 19.45 -8.50
C ARG A 377 5.37 18.46 -7.81
N LEU A 378 5.92 17.49 -7.10
CA LEU A 378 5.16 16.39 -6.50
C LEU A 378 5.49 16.16 -5.03
N CYS A 379 4.62 15.39 -4.38
CA CYS A 379 4.92 14.70 -3.13
C CYS A 379 5.45 13.30 -3.49
N LEU A 380 6.71 13.04 -3.16
CA LEU A 380 7.31 11.73 -3.34
C LEU A 380 7.07 10.92 -2.08
N ASP A 381 6.14 9.98 -2.19
CA ASP A 381 5.89 8.98 -1.18
C ASP A 381 6.85 7.81 -1.36
N ILE A 382 7.75 7.67 -0.40
CA ILE A 382 8.82 6.67 -0.39
C ILE A 382 8.24 5.26 -0.33
N SER A 383 7.21 5.04 0.48
CA SER A 383 6.60 3.73 0.68
C SER A 383 5.88 3.29 -0.61
N HIS A 384 5.04 4.16 -1.16
CA HIS A 384 4.33 3.92 -2.41
C HIS A 384 5.27 3.66 -3.59
N SER A 385 6.31 4.49 -3.72
CA SER A 385 7.30 4.36 -4.80
C SER A 385 8.08 3.05 -4.70
N LYS A 386 8.39 2.58 -3.48
CA LYS A 386 9.01 1.28 -3.26
C LYS A 386 8.08 0.14 -3.66
N LEU A 387 6.80 0.18 -3.27
CA LEU A 387 5.82 -0.83 -3.68
C LEU A 387 5.64 -0.87 -5.20
N ALA A 388 5.61 0.29 -5.85
CA ALA A 388 5.56 0.41 -7.30
C ALA A 388 6.78 -0.24 -7.97
N CYS A 389 7.99 0.01 -7.44
CA CYS A 389 9.22 -0.61 -7.92
C CYS A 389 9.20 -2.14 -7.75
N ASN A 390 8.76 -2.63 -6.59
CA ASN A 390 8.64 -4.06 -6.30
C ASN A 390 7.67 -4.75 -7.27
N HIS A 391 6.49 -4.17 -7.50
CA HIS A 391 5.51 -4.69 -8.45
C HIS A 391 6.07 -4.79 -9.87
N ARG A 392 6.81 -3.76 -10.29
CA ARG A 392 7.42 -3.67 -11.63
C ARG A 392 8.73 -4.43 -11.77
N LYS A 393 9.28 -4.96 -10.67
CA LYS A 393 10.63 -5.53 -10.59
C LYS A 393 11.70 -4.55 -11.10
N ALA A 394 11.56 -3.28 -10.72
CA ALA A 394 12.41 -2.17 -11.14
C ALA A 394 13.34 -1.69 -10.01
N SER A 395 14.40 -0.98 -10.38
CA SER A 395 15.35 -0.40 -9.42
C SER A 395 14.72 0.77 -8.66
N PHE A 396 14.68 0.66 -7.33
CA PHE A 396 14.20 1.74 -6.47
C PHE A 396 15.08 2.99 -6.56
N LYS A 397 16.42 2.83 -6.59
CA LYS A 397 17.34 3.95 -6.81
C LYS A 397 17.08 4.69 -8.13
N ALA A 398 16.84 3.95 -9.22
CA ALA A 398 16.54 4.56 -10.51
C ALA A 398 15.23 5.37 -10.47
N PHE A 399 14.21 4.87 -9.77
CA PHE A 399 12.97 5.61 -9.54
C PHE A 399 13.24 6.92 -8.79
N ILE A 400 13.97 6.87 -7.66
CA ILE A 400 14.29 8.05 -6.85
C ILE A 400 15.06 9.08 -7.68
N HIS A 401 16.02 8.66 -8.48
CA HIS A 401 16.80 9.56 -9.34
C HIS A 401 16.01 10.18 -10.48
N GLN A 402 15.01 9.46 -11.01
CA GLN A 402 14.18 9.95 -12.09
C GLN A 402 13.09 10.92 -11.62
N VAL A 403 12.48 10.64 -10.47
CA VAL A 403 11.33 11.40 -9.95
C VAL A 403 11.76 12.48 -8.93
N GLY A 404 12.82 12.22 -8.18
CA GLY A 404 13.37 13.07 -7.13
C GLY A 404 13.59 14.54 -7.49
N PRO A 405 14.08 14.89 -8.69
CA PRO A 405 14.26 16.29 -9.10
C PRO A 405 12.98 17.12 -9.11
N TYR A 406 11.80 16.49 -9.17
CA TYR A 406 10.49 17.15 -9.14
C TYR A 406 9.87 17.21 -7.74
N THR A 407 10.54 16.66 -6.73
CA THR A 407 10.01 16.51 -5.38
C THR A 407 10.05 17.83 -4.59
N ALA A 408 8.89 18.27 -4.12
CA ALA A 408 8.76 19.39 -3.18
C ALA A 408 8.54 18.92 -1.74
N HIS A 409 7.93 17.76 -1.58
CA HIS A 409 7.53 17.21 -0.29
C HIS A 409 7.73 15.69 -0.28
N LEU A 410 8.02 15.12 0.88
CA LEU A 410 8.31 13.70 1.07
C LEU A 410 7.41 13.12 2.14
N HIS A 411 6.75 12.01 1.82
CA HIS A 411 6.22 11.12 2.83
C HIS A 411 7.18 9.96 3.01
N ILE A 412 7.63 9.77 4.25
CA ILE A 412 8.63 8.76 4.57
C ILE A 412 8.01 7.71 5.48
N ALA A 413 7.88 6.51 4.93
CA ALA A 413 7.57 5.29 5.65
C ALA A 413 8.27 4.13 4.96
N ASP A 414 8.44 3.02 5.66
CA ASP A 414 9.01 1.81 5.08
C ASP A 414 7.94 1.06 4.26
N ALA A 415 8.37 0.11 3.44
CA ALA A 415 7.48 -0.73 2.65
C ALA A 415 8.04 -2.13 2.44
N VAL A 416 7.15 -3.12 2.36
CA VAL A 416 7.51 -4.50 2.04
C VAL A 416 6.62 -5.06 0.93
N GLY A 417 7.20 -5.81 0.00
CA GLY A 417 6.42 -6.47 -1.06
C GLY A 417 5.67 -5.48 -1.97
N VAL A 418 4.39 -5.72 -2.23
CA VAL A 418 3.59 -4.91 -3.19
C VAL A 418 2.41 -4.17 -2.56
N ASP A 419 2.11 -4.46 -1.28
CA ASP A 419 0.95 -3.97 -0.53
C ASP A 419 1.24 -3.72 0.96
N GLY A 420 2.50 -3.83 1.39
CA GLY A 420 2.89 -3.52 2.77
C GLY A 420 3.35 -2.07 2.91
N GLU A 421 2.45 -1.10 2.75
CA GLU A 421 2.74 0.34 2.87
C GLU A 421 2.70 0.87 4.30
N GLY A 422 3.32 2.04 4.53
CA GLY A 422 3.22 2.79 5.78
C GLY A 422 3.87 2.10 6.97
N LEU A 423 4.83 1.19 6.74
CA LEU A 423 5.53 0.47 7.80
C LEU A 423 6.48 1.39 8.56
N GLN A 424 6.84 0.98 9.77
CA GLN A 424 7.82 1.70 10.56
C GLN A 424 9.22 1.59 9.93
N ILE A 425 10.02 2.64 10.08
CA ILE A 425 11.35 2.78 9.48
C ILE A 425 12.26 1.60 9.89
N GLY A 426 12.74 0.81 8.92
CA GLY A 426 13.61 -0.35 9.15
C GLY A 426 12.87 -1.67 9.40
N GLU A 427 11.55 -1.72 9.18
CA GLU A 427 10.74 -2.94 9.30
C GLU A 427 10.33 -3.54 7.94
N GLY A 428 10.69 -2.89 6.84
CA GLY A 428 10.45 -3.31 5.46
C GLY A 428 11.73 -3.56 4.65
N ASP A 429 11.64 -3.31 3.34
CA ASP A 429 12.66 -3.64 2.34
C ASP A 429 13.45 -2.42 1.86
N ILE A 430 13.32 -1.27 2.52
CA ILE A 430 14.00 -0.02 2.14
C ILE A 430 15.35 0.11 2.87
N ASP A 431 16.42 0.29 2.10
CA ASP A 431 17.72 0.72 2.62
C ASP A 431 17.70 2.23 2.84
N PHE A 432 17.40 2.65 4.07
CA PHE A 432 17.30 4.07 4.42
C PHE A 432 18.64 4.80 4.40
N LEU A 433 19.76 4.10 4.59
CA LEU A 433 21.08 4.73 4.51
C LEU A 433 21.39 5.13 3.07
N ALA A 434 21.15 4.22 2.12
CA ALA A 434 21.28 4.51 0.70
C ALA A 434 20.27 5.58 0.24
N LEU A 435 19.01 5.46 0.68
CA LEU A 435 17.96 6.40 0.34
C LEU A 435 18.27 7.82 0.84
N ALA A 436 18.77 7.98 2.06
CA ALA A 436 19.10 9.29 2.61
C ALA A 436 20.14 10.02 1.74
N SER A 437 21.18 9.29 1.29
CA SER A 437 22.19 9.82 0.36
C SER A 437 21.58 10.22 -0.98
N ASP A 438 20.78 9.33 -1.59
CA ASP A 438 20.12 9.63 -2.86
C ASP A 438 19.19 10.87 -2.74
N LEU A 439 18.44 11.01 -1.63
CA LEU A 439 17.55 12.16 -1.38
C LEU A 439 18.29 13.48 -1.16
N VAL A 440 19.51 13.46 -0.63
CA VAL A 440 20.35 14.66 -0.54
C VAL A 440 20.78 15.12 -1.93
N GLU A 441 21.06 14.18 -2.83
CA GLU A 441 21.46 14.49 -4.21
C GLU A 441 20.30 15.06 -5.03
N VAL A 442 19.13 14.41 -4.99
CA VAL A 442 18.06 14.68 -5.96
C VAL A 442 16.97 15.61 -5.44
N ALA A 443 16.77 15.69 -4.12
CA ALA A 443 15.72 16.46 -3.48
C ALA A 443 16.18 17.12 -2.17
N PRO A 444 17.26 17.93 -2.17
CA PRO A 444 17.86 18.48 -0.95
C PRO A 444 16.95 19.45 -0.19
N GLN A 445 16.02 20.11 -0.89
CA GLN A 445 15.13 21.13 -0.31
C GLN A 445 13.72 20.61 0.00
N ALA A 446 13.45 19.34 -0.29
CA ALA A 446 12.12 18.78 -0.04
C ALA A 446 11.87 18.67 1.46
N SER A 447 10.74 19.20 1.92
CA SER A 447 10.28 18.98 3.29
C SER A 447 9.76 17.55 3.46
N PHE A 448 9.68 17.04 4.69
CA PHE A 448 9.18 15.67 4.90
C PHE A 448 8.36 15.49 6.17
N ILE A 449 7.47 14.50 6.14
CA ILE A 449 6.81 13.95 7.32
C ILE A 449 7.02 12.43 7.41
N PRO A 450 7.01 11.84 8.62
CA PRO A 450 6.89 10.40 8.78
C PRO A 450 5.42 9.96 8.60
N GLU A 451 5.09 9.29 7.49
CA GLU A 451 3.73 8.84 7.19
C GLU A 451 3.50 7.39 7.64
N ILE A 452 3.69 7.13 8.93
CA ILE A 452 3.52 5.79 9.49
C ILE A 452 2.02 5.46 9.57
N TRP A 453 1.64 4.27 9.09
CA TRP A 453 0.27 3.79 9.20
C TRP A 453 -0.15 3.77 10.67
N GLN A 454 -1.19 4.55 10.98
CA GLN A 454 -1.68 4.76 12.34
C GLN A 454 -0.65 5.36 13.32
N GLY A 455 0.38 6.06 12.84
CA GLY A 455 1.40 6.65 13.69
C GLY A 455 0.86 7.69 14.69
N HIS A 456 -0.31 8.28 14.42
CA HIS A 456 -1.01 9.22 15.31
C HIS A 456 -1.56 8.54 16.57
N LYS A 457 -1.73 7.21 16.55
CA LYS A 457 -2.20 6.48 17.73
C LYS A 457 -1.22 6.63 18.89
N ASN A 458 -1.74 6.40 20.09
CA ASN A 458 -0.97 6.49 21.31
C ASN A 458 -0.14 7.79 21.38
N SER A 459 -0.79 8.93 21.16
CA SER A 459 -0.13 10.24 21.28
C SER A 459 0.99 10.51 20.25
N GLY A 460 0.87 9.96 19.04
CA GLY A 460 1.85 10.16 17.96
C GLY A 460 3.04 9.21 18.00
N GLU A 461 2.96 8.12 18.77
CA GLU A 461 4.09 7.20 19.04
C GLU A 461 4.80 6.72 17.77
N GLY A 462 4.04 6.36 16.72
CA GLY A 462 4.64 5.89 15.48
C GLY A 462 5.47 6.97 14.79
N PHE A 463 5.11 8.24 14.91
CA PHE A 463 5.88 9.36 14.37
C PHE A 463 7.19 9.54 15.15
N TRP A 464 7.15 9.44 16.48
CA TRP A 464 8.33 9.60 17.33
C TRP A 464 9.35 8.49 17.10
N ILE A 465 8.88 7.24 16.96
CA ILE A 465 9.74 6.10 16.60
C ILE A 465 10.40 6.34 15.23
N ALA A 466 9.63 6.80 14.24
CA ALA A 466 10.16 7.08 12.90
C ALA A 466 11.23 8.17 12.93
N LEU A 467 10.95 9.29 13.60
CA LEU A 467 11.88 10.41 13.69
C LEU A 467 13.17 10.04 14.44
N GLU A 468 13.07 9.24 15.51
CA GLU A 468 14.24 8.73 16.24
C GLU A 468 15.14 7.86 15.34
N ARG A 469 14.54 7.07 14.44
CA ARG A 469 15.28 6.21 13.49
C ARG A 469 15.82 7.00 12.29
N LEU A 470 15.13 8.05 11.85
CA LEU A 470 15.51 8.86 10.69
C LEU A 470 16.56 9.93 11.01
N GLU A 471 16.51 10.54 12.20
CA GLU A 471 17.42 11.62 12.58
C GLU A 471 18.91 11.28 12.37
N PRO A 472 19.45 10.13 12.80
CA PRO A 472 20.86 9.80 12.57
C PRO A 472 21.21 9.57 11.09
N LEU A 473 20.23 9.30 10.22
CA LEU A 473 20.44 9.04 8.80
C LEU A 473 20.34 10.32 7.96
N MET A 474 19.64 11.33 8.45
CA MET A 474 19.26 12.54 7.71
C MET A 474 19.80 13.83 8.33
N ARG A 475 20.77 13.71 9.24
CA ARG A 475 21.53 14.80 9.84
C ARG A 475 22.96 14.76 9.32
N ASP A 476 23.61 15.92 9.21
CA ASP A 476 25.05 15.96 8.93
C ASP A 476 25.82 15.40 10.14
N GLU A 477 26.92 14.67 9.88
CA GLU A 477 27.91 14.39 10.92
C GLU A 477 28.53 15.74 11.32
N GLU A 478 28.32 16.15 12.59
CA GLU A 478 28.94 17.35 13.17
C GLU A 478 30.46 17.21 13.33
#